data_AF-A0A2K8SF87-F1
#
_entry.id   AF-A0A2K8SF87-F1
#
_cell.length_a   1.000
_cell.length_b   1.000
_cell.length_c   1.000
_cell.angle_alpha   90.00
_cell.angle_beta   90.00
_cell.angle_gamma   90.00
#
_symmetry.space_group_name_H-M   'P 1'
#
loop_
_entity.id
_entity.type
_entity.pdbx_description
1 polymer ?
#
loop_
_entity_poly.entity_id
_entity_poly.type
_entity_poly.pdbx_seq_one_letter_code
_entity_poly.pdbx_strand_id
1 'polypeptide(L)'
;MKKLLGILSAVSLTVSSPSLVVACATKERITSPKLNRDLAKQLLVSISGNKDLANIDFGSMFTDSEIESVVVNMVNELLSLQYSFDSTNSIYDRLGFKEKYTSTSEGIENLFKDKYKLETRTIAENKLFEEYTKSIKGDRLDYWSVQNSYSLNIQKATKVKSFDGTEDISVSKKNKYIYFNSGDTASEDKIWRFTYEDSKNKSAHLPEIKDLTSEYSGEKKAVFGVVDDSGKYHKISSKTALYLRFQDYFESKILEELNENLLTTAYLKSTMFDIKDSKDKGKSPYINSSSSVFSKTQTLSDSSSESWKTNVKMVWTIRFDITEPSTIDIINQELRKQSIIDPSNGALKTGKSISEIYNLFPTTSSKDGVPKPVIDNKSGYDSYFGWSGYQGLTIYNGDSSLGDSPISGKAYEANVKSWTKGAGIVKNGSNFLTVDSSNSNYADLVLVLPVYMIELLGGSNPTESTYEITGKGKDDKKAMIFSNTIGNDNVYTDRWNNNNNKDLHSKDIQDLVNNQNTGKQAQAALLNQIMYGISKDSSSSDLAKTIIYSKYLDKDEVYYAGLWNKIGSYIKNENDKDE
;
A
#
# COMPACT_ATOMS: atom_id res chain seq x y z
N MET A 1 11.58 -27.47 5.88
CA MET A 1 12.52 -26.36 5.63
C MET A 1 13.63 -26.21 6.69
N LYS A 2 13.93 -27.23 7.53
CA LYS A 2 15.26 -27.34 8.21
C LYS A 2 16.40 -27.75 7.24
N LYS A 3 16.26 -27.35 5.98
CA LYS A 3 17.12 -27.73 4.85
C LYS A 3 17.25 -26.57 3.89
N LEU A 4 17.48 -25.36 4.43
CA LEU A 4 18.11 -24.27 3.69
C LEU A 4 19.65 -24.45 3.69
N LEU A 5 20.06 -25.73 3.66
CA LEU A 5 21.39 -26.31 3.56
C LEU A 5 22.45 -25.33 3.04
N GLY A 6 23.30 -24.89 3.96
CA GLY A 6 24.72 -24.65 3.77
C GLY A 6 25.04 -23.73 2.60
N ILE A 7 24.73 -22.44 2.73
CA ILE A 7 24.92 -21.48 1.64
C ILE A 7 26.38 -21.36 1.14
N LEU A 8 27.43 -21.90 1.76
CA LEU A 8 28.80 -21.53 1.34
C LEU A 8 29.97 -22.47 1.69
N SER A 9 29.77 -23.76 2.01
CA SER A 9 30.90 -24.61 2.46
C SER A 9 31.66 -25.38 1.37
N ALA A 10 31.18 -25.46 0.13
CA ALA A 10 31.92 -26.16 -0.91
C ALA A 10 31.59 -25.60 -2.30
N VAL A 11 32.49 -24.78 -2.86
CA VAL A 11 33.00 -24.87 -4.24
C VAL A 11 33.57 -23.51 -4.65
N SER A 12 34.88 -23.53 -4.94
CA SER A 12 35.68 -22.55 -5.69
C SER A 12 35.90 -21.14 -5.09
N LEU A 13 36.74 -21.09 -4.05
CA LEU A 13 37.81 -20.08 -4.02
C LEU A 13 38.80 -20.40 -5.16
N THR A 14 38.55 -19.90 -6.37
CA THR A 14 39.65 -19.76 -7.34
C THR A 14 40.43 -18.50 -6.99
N VAL A 15 41.26 -18.62 -5.96
CA VAL A 15 42.40 -17.71 -5.77
C VAL A 15 43.35 -18.05 -6.92
N SER A 16 43.65 -17.07 -7.76
CA SER A 16 44.72 -17.21 -8.74
C SER A 16 46.07 -17.32 -8.01
N SER A 17 46.46 -18.57 -7.70
CA SER A 17 47.82 -19.07 -7.38
C SER A 17 48.43 -18.66 -6.02
N PRO A 18 49.42 -19.40 -5.47
CA PRO A 18 49.15 -20.47 -4.52
C PRO A 18 49.92 -20.31 -3.19
N SER A 19 49.20 -20.31 -2.07
CA SER A 19 49.75 -20.69 -0.76
C SER A 19 48.72 -21.53 -0.02
N LEU A 20 48.96 -22.84 -0.08
CA LEU A 20 48.43 -23.94 0.72
C LEU A 20 47.59 -23.58 1.97
N VAL A 21 46.32 -23.99 1.91
CA VAL A 21 45.62 -24.86 2.89
C VAL A 21 45.88 -24.59 4.38
N VAL A 22 44.94 -23.90 5.03
CA VAL A 22 44.34 -24.35 6.32
C VAL A 22 42.84 -24.04 6.27
N ALA A 23 42.12 -24.82 5.47
CA ALA A 23 40.67 -24.88 5.51
C ALA A 23 40.28 -26.05 6.42
N CYS A 24 40.38 -25.84 7.74
CA CYS A 24 39.78 -26.62 8.84
C CYS A 24 40.41 -26.14 10.17
N ALA A 25 40.04 -24.97 10.70
CA ALA A 25 40.26 -24.64 12.12
C ALA A 25 39.70 -23.28 12.60
N THR A 26 39.48 -22.28 11.74
CA THR A 26 39.17 -20.92 12.22
C THR A 26 37.73 -20.51 11.94
N LYS A 27 36.98 -20.25 13.00
CA LYS A 27 35.66 -19.56 13.02
C LYS A 27 35.78 -18.06 12.67
N GLU A 28 36.70 -17.69 11.78
CA GLU A 28 36.93 -16.28 11.44
C GLU A 28 36.27 -15.92 10.12
N ARG A 29 35.40 -14.92 10.19
CA ARG A 29 34.70 -14.35 9.03
C ARG A 29 35.72 -13.69 8.11
N ILE A 30 35.62 -13.97 6.82
CA ILE A 30 36.44 -13.30 5.81
C ILE A 30 36.00 -11.83 5.78
N THR A 31 36.87 -10.91 6.20
CA THR A 31 36.56 -9.47 6.37
C THR A 31 36.59 -8.66 5.07
N SER A 32 37.05 -9.26 3.96
CA SER A 32 37.30 -8.56 2.69
C SER A 32 36.76 -9.21 1.39
N PRO A 33 35.88 -10.23 1.36
CA PRO A 33 35.44 -10.75 0.07
C PRO A 33 34.44 -9.77 -0.56
N LYS A 34 34.45 -9.69 -1.88
CA LYS A 34 33.45 -9.03 -2.74
C LYS A 34 32.43 -10.07 -3.21
N LEU A 35 31.14 -9.72 -3.33
CA LEU A 35 30.13 -10.65 -3.84
C LEU A 35 30.39 -10.86 -5.34
N ASN A 36 31.09 -11.93 -5.71
CA ASN A 36 31.25 -12.26 -7.12
C ASN A 36 29.87 -12.60 -7.69
N ARG A 37 29.61 -12.16 -8.93
CA ARG A 37 28.34 -12.31 -9.66
C ARG A 37 27.83 -13.75 -9.66
N ASP A 38 28.71 -14.74 -9.74
CA ASP A 38 28.32 -16.15 -9.71
C ASP A 38 27.77 -16.60 -8.34
N LEU A 39 28.31 -16.03 -7.25
CA LEU A 39 27.81 -16.29 -5.89
C LEU A 39 26.44 -15.66 -5.68
N ALA A 40 26.21 -14.45 -6.24
CA ALA A 40 24.91 -13.81 -6.25
C ALA A 40 23.86 -14.68 -6.98
N LYS A 41 24.18 -15.20 -8.18
CA LYS A 41 23.28 -16.08 -8.93
C LYS A 41 22.94 -17.36 -8.15
N GLN A 42 23.94 -17.99 -7.54
CA GLN A 42 23.75 -19.21 -6.76
C GLN A 42 22.89 -18.99 -5.50
N LEU A 43 23.06 -17.86 -4.83
CA LEU A 43 22.22 -17.45 -3.69
C LEU A 43 20.76 -17.23 -4.13
N LEU A 44 20.53 -16.59 -5.27
CA LEU A 44 19.17 -16.37 -5.79
C LEU A 44 18.49 -17.69 -6.16
N VAL A 45 19.23 -18.63 -6.77
CA VAL A 45 18.72 -19.97 -7.09
C VAL A 45 18.40 -20.76 -5.82
N SER A 46 19.24 -20.70 -4.79
CA SER A 46 19.04 -21.44 -3.55
C SER A 46 17.86 -20.94 -2.74
N ILE A 47 17.64 -19.61 -2.69
CA ILE A 47 16.52 -19.00 -1.97
C ILE A 47 15.21 -19.18 -2.75
N SER A 48 15.22 -19.07 -4.09
CA SER A 48 14.00 -19.11 -4.90
C SER A 48 13.55 -20.52 -5.28
N GLY A 49 14.46 -21.49 -5.30
CA GLY A 49 14.25 -22.81 -5.92
C GLY A 49 14.17 -22.76 -7.46
N ASN A 50 14.29 -21.58 -8.08
CA ASN A 50 14.22 -21.40 -9.51
C ASN A 50 15.63 -21.45 -10.14
N LYS A 51 15.90 -22.51 -10.89
CA LYS A 51 17.18 -22.71 -11.59
C LYS A 51 17.45 -21.67 -12.66
N ASP A 52 16.43 -21.00 -13.19
CA ASP A 52 16.59 -19.99 -14.24
C ASP A 52 17.28 -18.72 -13.75
N LEU A 53 17.28 -18.45 -12.43
CA LEU A 53 18.02 -17.32 -11.85
C LEU A 53 19.55 -17.52 -11.91
N ALA A 54 20.02 -18.74 -12.19
CA ALA A 54 21.43 -19.02 -12.45
C ALA A 54 21.93 -18.32 -13.73
N ASN A 55 21.01 -17.93 -14.61
CA ASN A 55 21.31 -17.37 -15.92
C ASN A 55 21.20 -15.85 -15.97
N ILE A 56 20.92 -15.17 -14.84
CA ILE A 56 20.90 -13.70 -14.78
C ILE A 56 22.29 -13.18 -15.16
N ASP A 57 22.37 -12.36 -16.21
CA ASP A 57 23.59 -11.60 -16.50
C ASP A 57 23.52 -10.27 -15.78
N PHE A 58 24.34 -10.13 -14.73
CA PHE A 58 24.49 -8.86 -14.03
C PHE A 58 25.25 -7.82 -14.86
N GLY A 59 25.77 -8.15 -16.05
CA GLY A 59 26.46 -7.24 -16.95
C GLY A 59 27.75 -6.65 -16.37
N SER A 60 28.62 -6.03 -17.19
CA SER A 60 29.82 -5.35 -16.70
C SER A 60 29.56 -3.97 -16.09
N MET A 61 28.33 -3.44 -16.20
CA MET A 61 27.97 -2.07 -15.87
C MET A 61 27.54 -1.85 -14.41
N PHE A 62 27.23 -2.91 -13.67
CA PHE A 62 26.82 -2.80 -12.26
C PHE A 62 28.03 -2.83 -11.33
N THR A 63 28.08 -1.90 -10.41
CA THR A 63 29.03 -1.84 -9.30
C THR A 63 28.73 -2.91 -8.25
N ASP A 64 29.74 -3.30 -7.47
CA ASP A 64 29.60 -4.29 -6.40
C ASP A 64 28.50 -3.89 -5.38
N SER A 65 28.33 -2.58 -5.12
CA SER A 65 27.30 -2.04 -4.22
C SER A 65 25.88 -2.19 -4.79
N GLU A 66 25.71 -1.96 -6.09
CA GLU A 66 24.43 -2.14 -6.78
C GLU A 66 24.04 -3.62 -6.82
N ILE A 67 25.01 -4.51 -7.08
CA ILE A 67 24.79 -5.97 -7.04
C ILE A 67 24.35 -6.39 -5.62
N GLU A 68 24.99 -5.87 -4.58
CA GLU A 68 24.64 -6.20 -3.19
C GLU A 68 23.22 -5.74 -2.83
N SER A 69 22.82 -4.52 -3.22
CA SER A 69 21.46 -4.03 -2.98
C SER A 69 20.40 -4.81 -3.76
N VAL A 70 20.67 -5.16 -5.02
CA VAL A 70 19.79 -6.02 -5.83
C VAL A 70 19.61 -7.39 -5.17
N VAL A 71 20.71 -8.00 -4.70
CA VAL A 71 20.66 -9.31 -4.04
C VAL A 71 19.87 -9.24 -2.74
N VAL A 72 20.08 -8.22 -1.89
CA VAL A 72 19.30 -8.05 -0.66
C VAL A 72 17.81 -7.86 -0.96
N ASN A 73 17.46 -7.07 -1.98
CA ASN A 73 16.08 -6.87 -2.39
C ASN A 73 15.42 -8.18 -2.84
N MET A 74 16.13 -9.01 -3.59
CA MET A 74 15.64 -10.32 -4.01
C MET A 74 15.51 -11.29 -2.81
N VAL A 75 16.46 -11.30 -1.87
CA VAL A 75 16.33 -12.09 -0.63
C VAL A 75 15.08 -11.66 0.14
N ASN A 76 14.87 -10.36 0.30
CA ASN A 76 13.71 -9.81 1.01
C ASN A 76 12.39 -10.19 0.35
N GLU A 77 12.31 -10.11 -0.98
CA GLU A 77 11.12 -10.51 -1.73
C GLU A 77 10.81 -12.00 -1.54
N LEU A 78 11.82 -12.87 -1.68
CA LEU A 78 11.66 -14.32 -1.56
C LEU A 78 11.29 -14.75 -0.14
N LEU A 79 11.96 -14.20 0.86
CA LEU A 79 11.66 -14.49 2.26
C LEU A 79 10.31 -13.91 2.69
N SER A 80 9.92 -12.75 2.17
CA SER A 80 8.59 -12.19 2.44
C SER A 80 7.48 -13.06 1.84
N LEU A 81 7.66 -13.55 0.61
CA LEU A 81 6.74 -14.50 -0.02
C LEU A 81 6.65 -15.80 0.81
N GLN A 82 7.78 -16.38 1.18
CA GLN A 82 7.83 -17.62 1.96
C GLN A 82 7.19 -17.46 3.34
N TYR A 83 7.50 -16.36 4.03
CA TYR A 83 6.91 -16.05 5.33
C TYR A 83 5.41 -15.81 5.24
N SER A 84 4.95 -15.09 4.21
CA SER A 84 3.52 -14.86 3.95
C SER A 84 2.78 -16.18 3.70
N PHE A 85 3.40 -17.09 2.96
CA PHE A 85 2.84 -18.44 2.72
C PHE A 85 2.73 -19.24 4.01
N ASP A 86 3.81 -19.36 4.77
CA ASP A 86 3.84 -20.14 6.01
C ASP A 86 2.90 -19.56 7.07
N SER A 87 2.88 -18.24 7.23
CA SER A 87 1.99 -17.57 8.20
C SER A 87 0.53 -17.70 7.81
N THR A 88 0.18 -17.55 6.53
CA THR A 88 -1.19 -17.76 6.04
C THR A 88 -1.67 -19.18 6.33
N ASN A 89 -0.86 -20.19 5.99
CA ASN A 89 -1.21 -21.58 6.26
C ASN A 89 -1.28 -21.87 7.77
N SER A 90 -0.40 -21.30 8.58
CA SER A 90 -0.48 -21.40 10.04
C SER A 90 -1.79 -20.80 10.59
N ILE A 91 -2.21 -19.66 10.06
CA ILE A 91 -3.51 -19.04 10.41
C ILE A 91 -4.66 -19.96 10.00
N TYR A 92 -4.63 -20.52 8.79
CA TYR A 92 -5.65 -21.46 8.31
C TYR A 92 -5.74 -22.70 9.22
N ASP A 93 -4.61 -23.26 9.63
CA ASP A 93 -4.55 -24.40 10.56
C ASP A 93 -5.17 -24.07 11.92
N ARG A 94 -4.80 -22.90 12.44
CA ARG A 94 -5.32 -22.40 13.71
C ARG A 94 -6.81 -22.06 13.62
N LEU A 95 -7.33 -21.65 12.46
CA LEU A 95 -8.77 -21.43 12.24
C LEU A 95 -9.54 -22.72 11.94
N GLY A 96 -8.85 -23.81 11.63
CA GLY A 96 -9.45 -25.08 11.26
C GLY A 96 -9.97 -25.13 9.82
N PHE A 97 -9.38 -24.34 8.92
CA PHE A 97 -9.71 -24.39 7.49
C PHE A 97 -9.23 -25.70 6.86
N LYS A 98 -10.03 -26.24 5.96
CA LYS A 98 -9.79 -27.56 5.34
C LYS A 98 -8.74 -27.43 4.24
N GLU A 99 -8.88 -26.41 3.42
CA GLU A 99 -7.99 -26.17 2.30
C GLU A 99 -6.84 -25.23 2.66
N LYS A 100 -5.64 -25.62 2.27
CA LYS A 100 -4.40 -24.88 2.51
C LYS A 100 -3.65 -24.69 1.22
N TYR A 101 -2.78 -23.70 1.22
CA TYR A 101 -1.87 -23.56 0.10
C TYR A 101 -0.76 -24.61 0.16
N THR A 102 -0.35 -25.13 -0.99
CA THR A 102 0.67 -26.19 -1.08
C THR A 102 1.98 -25.65 -1.64
N SER A 103 3.09 -26.27 -1.20
CA SER A 103 4.41 -26.10 -1.81
C SER A 103 4.89 -27.45 -2.32
N THR A 104 5.42 -27.49 -3.54
CA THR A 104 5.99 -28.68 -4.17
C THR A 104 7.51 -28.51 -4.32
N SER A 105 8.18 -29.43 -5.02
CA SER A 105 9.58 -29.26 -5.44
C SER A 105 9.81 -28.06 -6.37
N GLU A 106 8.75 -27.56 -7.01
CA GLU A 106 8.77 -26.36 -7.87
C GLU A 106 8.48 -25.06 -7.07
N GLY A 107 8.41 -25.17 -5.75
CA GLY A 107 8.16 -24.07 -4.82
C GLY A 107 6.68 -23.88 -4.49
N ILE A 108 6.35 -22.68 -3.99
CA ILE A 108 4.98 -22.30 -3.63
C ILE A 108 4.09 -22.31 -4.87
N GLU A 109 2.87 -22.85 -4.73
CA GLU A 109 1.91 -22.90 -5.84
C GLU A 109 1.57 -21.51 -6.42
N ASN A 110 1.28 -21.47 -7.73
CA ASN A 110 1.05 -20.22 -8.45
C ASN A 110 -0.16 -19.43 -7.94
N LEU A 111 -1.21 -20.11 -7.45
CA LEU A 111 -2.38 -19.44 -6.89
C LEU A 111 -2.01 -18.53 -5.71
N PHE A 112 -1.11 -18.98 -4.83
CA PHE A 112 -0.64 -18.15 -3.72
C PHE A 112 0.27 -17.02 -4.19
N LYS A 113 1.19 -17.31 -5.13
CA LYS A 113 2.07 -16.29 -5.72
C LYS A 113 1.28 -15.17 -6.38
N ASP A 114 0.21 -15.50 -7.10
CA ASP A 114 -0.69 -14.53 -7.74
C ASP A 114 -1.41 -13.68 -6.70
N LYS A 115 -1.95 -14.31 -5.63
CA LYS A 115 -2.55 -13.60 -4.50
C LYS A 115 -1.56 -12.65 -3.83
N TYR A 116 -0.37 -13.12 -3.50
CA TYR A 116 0.68 -12.32 -2.86
C TYR A 116 1.07 -11.13 -3.72
N LYS A 117 1.31 -11.34 -5.03
CA LYS A 117 1.62 -10.27 -5.98
C LYS A 117 0.51 -9.23 -6.05
N LEU A 118 -0.76 -9.64 -6.10
CA LEU A 118 -1.88 -8.70 -6.14
C LEU A 118 -1.93 -7.84 -4.86
N GLU A 119 -1.74 -8.45 -3.69
CA GLU A 119 -1.73 -7.75 -2.41
C GLU A 119 -0.56 -6.75 -2.31
N THR A 120 0.64 -7.13 -2.71
CA THR A 120 1.83 -6.26 -2.62
C THR A 120 1.84 -5.16 -3.68
N ARG A 121 1.28 -5.41 -4.87
CA ARG A 121 1.17 -4.42 -5.96
C ARG A 121 0.21 -3.28 -5.65
N THR A 122 -0.78 -3.49 -4.77
CA THR A 122 -1.84 -2.49 -4.53
C THR A 122 -1.26 -1.13 -4.07
N ILE A 123 -0.18 -1.12 -3.29
CA ILE A 123 0.50 0.10 -2.85
C ILE A 123 1.16 0.81 -4.05
N ALA A 124 1.86 0.06 -4.90
CA ALA A 124 2.49 0.58 -6.11
C ALA A 124 1.45 1.13 -7.10
N GLU A 125 0.29 0.48 -7.22
CA GLU A 125 -0.81 0.93 -8.07
C GLU A 125 -1.37 2.27 -7.59
N ASN A 126 -1.55 2.45 -6.29
CA ASN A 126 -1.98 3.72 -5.71
C ASN A 126 -0.94 4.84 -5.97
N LYS A 127 0.36 4.53 -5.81
CA LYS A 127 1.44 5.47 -6.10
C LYS A 127 1.48 5.87 -7.57
N LEU A 128 1.38 4.90 -8.48
CA LEU A 128 1.33 5.16 -9.92
C LEU A 128 0.11 6.01 -10.31
N PHE A 129 -1.05 5.76 -9.70
CA PHE A 129 -2.25 6.58 -9.92
C PHE A 129 -2.04 8.03 -9.51
N GLU A 130 -1.45 8.26 -8.34
CA GLU A 130 -1.13 9.60 -7.86
C GLU A 130 -0.10 10.30 -8.76
N GLU A 131 1.00 9.63 -9.12
CA GLU A 131 2.03 10.17 -10.02
C GLU A 131 1.48 10.50 -11.41
N TYR A 132 0.68 9.60 -11.98
CA TYR A 132 0.08 9.81 -13.29
C TYR A 132 -0.88 10.99 -13.29
N THR A 133 -1.76 11.07 -12.29
CA THR A 133 -2.76 12.16 -12.21
C THR A 133 -2.10 13.52 -11.99
N LYS A 134 -0.99 13.59 -11.23
CA LYS A 134 -0.14 14.80 -11.14
C LYS A 134 0.48 15.17 -12.49
N SER A 135 0.94 14.18 -13.25
CA SER A 135 1.64 14.40 -14.52
C SER A 135 0.75 14.98 -15.64
N ILE A 136 -0.58 14.78 -15.61
CA ILE A 136 -1.49 15.18 -16.69
C ILE A 136 -1.44 16.68 -17.01
N LYS A 137 -1.12 17.53 -16.02
CA LYS A 137 -1.05 18.99 -16.19
C LYS A 137 0.36 19.53 -16.42
N GLY A 138 1.37 18.66 -16.46
CA GLY A 138 2.78 19.00 -16.69
C GLY A 138 3.44 18.03 -17.65
N ASP A 139 4.64 17.55 -17.30
CA ASP A 139 5.35 16.53 -18.05
C ASP A 139 4.68 15.18 -17.86
N ARG A 140 3.78 14.87 -18.80
CA ARG A 140 2.95 13.67 -18.75
C ARG A 140 3.79 12.40 -18.70
N LEU A 141 3.42 11.48 -17.81
CA LEU A 141 4.15 10.24 -17.58
C LEU A 141 4.31 9.41 -18.88
N ASP A 142 3.32 9.43 -19.78
CA ASP A 142 3.43 8.78 -21.10
C ASP A 142 4.70 9.20 -21.86
N TYR A 143 4.96 10.51 -21.95
CA TYR A 143 6.11 11.04 -22.66
C TYR A 143 7.40 10.83 -21.87
N TRP A 144 7.36 11.08 -20.56
CA TRP A 144 8.50 10.89 -19.68
C TRP A 144 9.00 9.45 -19.70
N SER A 145 8.10 8.46 -19.66
CA SER A 145 8.46 7.04 -19.71
C SER A 145 9.21 6.69 -20.98
N VAL A 146 8.73 7.14 -22.15
CA VAL A 146 9.41 6.87 -23.43
C VAL A 146 10.76 7.58 -23.52
N GLN A 147 10.85 8.84 -23.07
CA GLN A 147 12.12 9.57 -23.00
C GLN A 147 13.15 8.88 -22.09
N ASN A 148 12.69 8.20 -21.05
CA ASN A 148 13.53 7.44 -20.12
C ASN A 148 13.63 5.94 -20.50
N SER A 149 13.30 5.58 -21.74
CA SER A 149 13.42 4.22 -22.30
C SER A 149 12.58 3.15 -21.59
N TYR A 150 11.53 3.55 -20.86
CA TYR A 150 10.53 2.60 -20.35
C TYR A 150 9.54 2.23 -21.44
N SER A 151 9.32 0.93 -21.59
CA SER A 151 8.34 0.42 -22.54
C SER A 151 6.91 0.69 -22.06
N LEU A 152 6.09 1.21 -22.96
CA LEU A 152 4.65 1.37 -22.73
C LEU A 152 3.87 0.14 -23.20
N ASN A 153 2.70 -0.06 -22.61
CA ASN A 153 1.80 -1.19 -22.81
C ASN A 153 2.31 -2.50 -22.21
N ILE A 154 1.50 -3.56 -22.30
CA ILE A 154 1.78 -4.85 -21.66
C ILE A 154 3.04 -5.48 -22.28
N GLN A 155 4.04 -5.72 -21.43
CA GLN A 155 5.34 -6.29 -21.77
C GLN A 155 5.50 -7.75 -21.38
N LYS A 156 4.80 -8.21 -20.35
CA LYS A 156 4.91 -9.56 -19.79
C LYS A 156 3.53 -10.11 -19.49
N ALA A 157 3.39 -11.43 -19.66
CA ALA A 157 2.18 -12.13 -19.28
C ALA A 157 1.90 -11.90 -17.78
N THR A 158 0.69 -11.46 -17.47
CA THR A 158 0.28 -11.13 -16.11
C THR A 158 -1.21 -11.39 -15.93
N LYS A 159 -1.61 -11.59 -14.68
CA LYS A 159 -3.02 -11.70 -14.32
C LYS A 159 -3.47 -10.44 -13.61
N VAL A 160 -4.64 -9.95 -13.98
CA VAL A 160 -5.29 -8.80 -13.37
C VAL A 160 -6.74 -9.14 -13.02
N LYS A 161 -7.37 -8.32 -12.20
CA LYS A 161 -8.77 -8.47 -11.86
C LYS A 161 -9.67 -7.67 -12.80
N SER A 162 -10.87 -8.18 -13.06
CA SER A 162 -11.96 -7.40 -13.64
C SER A 162 -12.31 -6.19 -12.77
N PHE A 163 -13.05 -5.24 -13.34
CA PHE A 163 -13.45 -4.01 -12.66
C PHE A 163 -14.22 -4.25 -11.34
N ASP A 164 -15.06 -5.29 -11.29
CA ASP A 164 -15.79 -5.72 -10.08
C ASP A 164 -14.95 -6.63 -9.15
N GLY A 165 -13.74 -6.97 -9.57
CA GLY A 165 -12.81 -7.81 -8.82
C GLY A 165 -13.15 -9.30 -8.78
N THR A 166 -14.13 -9.77 -9.56
CA THR A 166 -14.64 -11.14 -9.48
C THR A 166 -13.89 -12.13 -10.38
N GLU A 167 -13.46 -11.70 -11.57
CA GLU A 167 -12.81 -12.53 -12.59
C GLU A 167 -11.29 -12.27 -12.63
N ASP A 168 -10.51 -13.33 -12.80
CA ASP A 168 -9.08 -13.26 -13.12
C ASP A 168 -8.88 -13.23 -14.63
N ILE A 169 -8.24 -12.19 -15.12
CA ILE A 169 -8.01 -11.93 -16.55
C ILE A 169 -6.53 -12.14 -16.85
N SER A 170 -6.23 -13.05 -17.77
CA SER A 170 -4.85 -13.28 -18.25
C SER A 170 -4.58 -12.41 -19.48
N VAL A 171 -3.58 -11.54 -19.39
CA VAL A 171 -3.19 -10.63 -20.46
C VAL A 171 -1.70 -10.76 -20.77
N SER A 172 -1.33 -10.55 -22.02
CA SER A 172 0.05 -10.66 -22.49
C SER A 172 0.35 -9.71 -23.64
N LYS A 173 1.61 -9.73 -24.12
CA LYS A 173 2.07 -9.01 -25.32
C LYS A 173 1.23 -9.31 -26.57
N LYS A 174 0.52 -10.44 -26.62
CA LYS A 174 -0.38 -10.80 -27.73
C LYS A 174 -1.49 -9.75 -27.91
N ASN A 175 -2.03 -9.24 -26.80
CA ASN A 175 -3.10 -8.24 -26.76
C ASN A 175 -2.67 -7.06 -25.89
N LYS A 176 -1.60 -6.36 -26.31
CA LYS A 176 -0.86 -5.44 -25.45
C LYS A 176 -1.57 -4.13 -25.06
N TYR A 177 -2.59 -3.72 -25.80
CA TYR A 177 -3.16 -2.37 -25.70
C TYR A 177 -4.24 -2.23 -24.63
N ILE A 178 -4.32 -1.02 -24.08
CA ILE A 178 -5.43 -0.57 -23.21
C ILE A 178 -6.43 0.21 -24.06
N TYR A 179 -7.72 -0.02 -23.83
CA TYR A 179 -8.80 0.60 -24.59
C TYR A 179 -9.65 1.50 -23.69
N PHE A 180 -10.01 2.69 -24.20
CA PHE A 180 -11.10 3.50 -23.69
C PHE A 180 -12.44 2.89 -24.06
N ASN A 181 -13.38 2.93 -23.13
CA ASN A 181 -14.61 2.18 -23.23
C ASN A 181 -15.81 2.93 -22.66
N SER A 182 -16.92 2.79 -23.36
CA SER A 182 -18.27 3.11 -22.89
C SER A 182 -19.29 2.03 -23.33
N GLY A 183 -18.82 0.80 -23.64
CA GLY A 183 -19.58 -0.37 -24.14
C GLY A 183 -18.91 -1.73 -23.83
N ASP A 184 -19.09 -2.77 -24.67
CA ASP A 184 -18.59 -4.15 -24.41
C ASP A 184 -17.60 -4.71 -25.47
N THR A 185 -17.02 -3.84 -26.32
CA THR A 185 -16.15 -4.26 -27.44
C THR A 185 -14.88 -3.43 -27.57
N ALA A 186 -13.75 -4.07 -27.86
CA ALA A 186 -12.49 -3.40 -28.20
C ALA A 186 -12.57 -2.71 -29.57
N SER A 187 -12.00 -1.50 -29.68
CA SER A 187 -11.93 -0.73 -30.94
C SER A 187 -10.56 -0.09 -31.08
N GLU A 188 -9.94 -0.23 -32.26
CA GLU A 188 -8.61 0.32 -32.53
C GLU A 188 -8.53 1.85 -32.43
N ASP A 189 -9.66 2.56 -32.59
CA ASP A 189 -9.73 4.02 -32.50
C ASP A 189 -9.80 4.52 -31.06
N LYS A 190 -10.01 3.59 -30.12
CA LYS A 190 -10.10 3.86 -28.68
C LYS A 190 -8.89 3.35 -27.91
N ILE A 191 -7.79 3.05 -28.57
CA ILE A 191 -6.56 2.63 -27.90
C ILE A 191 -5.94 3.83 -27.18
N TRP A 192 -5.53 3.64 -25.93
CA TRP A 192 -4.67 4.60 -25.23
C TRP A 192 -3.29 4.64 -25.88
N ARG A 193 -3.00 5.76 -26.54
CA ARG A 193 -1.71 6.04 -27.21
C ARG A 193 -1.51 7.54 -27.40
N PHE A 194 -0.26 7.95 -27.63
CA PHE A 194 0.06 9.24 -28.23
C PHE A 194 0.54 9.09 -29.69
N THR A 195 0.59 10.22 -30.42
CA THR A 195 0.74 10.29 -31.89
C THR A 195 1.95 9.55 -32.48
N TYR A 196 2.98 9.25 -31.68
CA TYR A 196 4.25 8.66 -32.15
C TYR A 196 4.55 7.27 -31.58
N GLU A 197 3.58 6.59 -30.95
CA GLU A 197 3.79 5.23 -30.42
C GLU A 197 3.76 4.13 -31.47
N ASP A 198 3.04 4.33 -32.58
CA ASP A 198 2.96 3.38 -33.69
C ASP A 198 3.20 4.13 -35.00
N SER A 199 3.88 3.50 -35.96
CA SER A 199 4.23 4.05 -37.28
C SER A 199 3.03 4.39 -38.18
N LYS A 200 1.81 4.12 -37.71
CA LYS A 200 0.56 4.46 -38.39
C LYS A 200 0.03 5.74 -37.76
N ASN A 201 0.03 6.84 -38.51
CA ASN A 201 -0.54 8.15 -38.12
C ASN A 201 -2.03 8.01 -37.70
N LYS A 202 -2.27 7.58 -36.46
CA LYS A 202 -3.59 7.50 -35.83
C LYS A 202 -3.67 8.57 -34.74
N SER A 203 -4.87 9.09 -34.51
CA SER A 203 -5.09 10.12 -33.48
C SER A 203 -4.65 9.63 -32.10
N ALA A 204 -3.95 10.50 -31.37
CA ALA A 204 -3.66 10.31 -29.96
C ALA A 204 -4.98 10.24 -29.17
N HIS A 205 -5.03 9.33 -28.21
CA HIS A 205 -6.12 9.23 -27.25
C HIS A 205 -5.48 9.02 -25.89
N LEU A 206 -5.37 10.09 -25.12
CA LEU A 206 -4.71 10.12 -23.83
C LEU A 206 -5.76 10.39 -22.74
N PRO A 207 -5.71 9.71 -21.58
CA PRO A 207 -6.78 9.79 -20.60
C PRO A 207 -6.85 11.16 -19.94
N GLU A 208 -8.03 11.71 -19.79
CA GLU A 208 -8.25 12.87 -18.95
C GLU A 208 -8.48 12.45 -17.49
N ILE A 209 -8.39 13.40 -16.57
CA ILE A 209 -8.69 13.14 -15.16
C ILE A 209 -10.06 12.49 -14.99
N LYS A 210 -11.08 12.99 -15.72
CA LYS A 210 -12.43 12.44 -15.66
C LYS A 210 -12.48 10.94 -16.01
N ASP A 211 -11.62 10.48 -16.92
CA ASP A 211 -11.59 9.09 -17.36
C ASP A 211 -11.04 8.19 -16.24
N LEU A 212 -10.05 8.69 -15.50
CA LEU A 212 -9.42 8.02 -14.38
C LEU A 212 -10.27 8.06 -13.10
N THR A 213 -11.10 9.09 -12.92
CA THR A 213 -11.87 9.28 -11.69
C THR A 213 -13.34 8.90 -11.79
N SER A 214 -13.84 8.59 -13.00
CA SER A 214 -15.24 8.18 -13.22
C SER A 214 -15.66 6.96 -12.40
N GLU A 215 -14.73 6.06 -12.08
CA GLU A 215 -14.99 4.88 -11.25
C GLU A 215 -15.33 5.21 -9.79
N TYR A 216 -14.96 6.40 -9.31
CA TYR A 216 -15.26 6.89 -7.95
C TYR A 216 -16.53 7.76 -7.90
N SER A 217 -17.11 8.10 -9.06
CA SER A 217 -18.37 8.83 -9.13
C SER A 217 -19.57 7.98 -8.68
N GLY A 218 -20.70 8.61 -8.36
CA GLY A 218 -21.92 7.89 -7.92
C GLY A 218 -22.46 6.85 -8.90
N GLU A 219 -22.19 7.00 -10.21
CA GLU A 219 -22.59 6.05 -11.26
C GLU A 219 -21.54 4.94 -11.52
N LYS A 220 -20.35 5.03 -10.91
CA LYS A 220 -19.24 4.06 -10.97
C LYS A 220 -19.04 3.39 -12.33
N LYS A 221 -18.55 4.18 -13.30
CA LYS A 221 -18.35 3.71 -14.69
C LYS A 221 -16.93 3.22 -14.92
N ALA A 222 -16.80 1.99 -15.41
CA ALA A 222 -15.54 1.48 -15.94
C ALA A 222 -15.24 2.13 -17.30
N VAL A 223 -14.17 2.92 -17.37
CA VAL A 223 -13.75 3.61 -18.60
C VAL A 223 -12.70 2.81 -19.37
N PHE A 224 -11.98 1.90 -18.71
CA PHE A 224 -10.89 1.16 -19.34
C PHE A 224 -11.23 -0.31 -19.53
N GLY A 225 -10.61 -0.93 -20.54
CA GLY A 225 -10.64 -2.37 -20.72
C GLY A 225 -9.48 -2.92 -21.51
N VAL A 226 -9.40 -4.25 -21.51
CA VAL A 226 -8.34 -5.05 -22.11
C VAL A 226 -8.94 -6.26 -22.83
N VAL A 227 -8.15 -6.84 -23.73
CA VAL A 227 -8.48 -8.10 -24.38
C VAL A 227 -7.59 -9.19 -23.80
N ASP A 228 -8.19 -10.25 -23.28
CA ASP A 228 -7.45 -11.38 -22.72
C ASP A 228 -6.74 -12.21 -23.81
N ASP A 229 -5.93 -13.18 -23.40
CA ASP A 229 -5.19 -14.03 -24.35
C ASP A 229 -6.10 -14.88 -25.28
N SER A 230 -7.37 -15.07 -24.90
CA SER A 230 -8.40 -15.74 -25.70
C SER A 230 -9.10 -14.83 -26.71
N GLY A 231 -8.92 -13.50 -26.59
CA GLY A 231 -9.58 -12.51 -27.44
C GLY A 231 -10.86 -11.93 -26.86
N LYS A 232 -11.25 -12.28 -25.62
CA LYS A 232 -12.43 -11.73 -24.94
C LYS A 232 -12.10 -10.37 -24.33
N TYR A 233 -13.03 -9.43 -24.46
CA TYR A 233 -12.92 -8.09 -23.90
C TYR A 233 -13.38 -8.03 -22.44
N HIS A 234 -12.65 -7.30 -21.60
CA HIS A 234 -12.93 -7.17 -20.18
C HIS A 234 -12.76 -5.73 -19.71
N LYS A 235 -13.65 -5.29 -18.81
CA LYS A 235 -13.56 -3.99 -18.13
C LYS A 235 -12.60 -4.10 -16.95
N ILE A 236 -11.75 -3.09 -16.77
CA ILE A 236 -10.76 -3.03 -15.68
C ILE A 236 -10.78 -1.66 -15.00
N SER A 237 -10.22 -1.60 -13.79
CA SER A 237 -10.06 -0.32 -13.07
C SER A 237 -9.02 0.57 -13.72
N SER A 238 -9.07 1.86 -13.39
CA SER A 238 -8.11 2.87 -13.83
C SER A 238 -6.70 2.56 -13.32
N LYS A 239 -6.58 2.03 -12.10
CA LYS A 239 -5.29 1.59 -11.53
C LYS A 239 -4.70 0.40 -12.28
N THR A 240 -5.54 -0.58 -12.62
CA THR A 240 -5.12 -1.73 -13.42
C THR A 240 -4.71 -1.29 -14.83
N ALA A 241 -5.46 -0.36 -15.43
CA ALA A 241 -5.13 0.19 -16.74
C ALA A 241 -3.75 0.89 -16.73
N LEU A 242 -3.48 1.69 -15.70
CA LEU A 242 -2.20 2.32 -15.47
C LEU A 242 -1.07 1.30 -15.27
N TYR A 243 -1.27 0.30 -14.41
CA TYR A 243 -0.30 -0.79 -14.20
C TYR A 243 0.08 -1.45 -15.52
N LEU A 244 -0.90 -1.84 -16.32
CA LEU A 244 -0.66 -2.53 -17.59
C LEU A 244 -0.03 -1.60 -18.64
N ARG A 245 -0.41 -0.32 -18.65
CA ARG A 245 0.15 0.69 -19.54
C ARG A 245 1.62 1.00 -19.23
N PHE A 246 1.98 1.05 -17.96
CA PHE A 246 3.32 1.40 -17.48
C PHE A 246 4.03 0.19 -16.86
N GLN A 247 3.73 -1.03 -17.31
CA GLN A 247 4.17 -2.27 -16.65
C GLN A 247 5.69 -2.32 -16.44
N ASP A 248 6.46 -1.83 -17.42
CA ASP A 248 7.92 -1.79 -17.34
C ASP A 248 8.40 -0.85 -16.22
N TYR A 249 8.01 0.42 -16.27
CA TYR A 249 8.30 1.42 -15.23
C TYR A 249 7.81 1.00 -13.85
N PHE A 250 6.62 0.42 -13.78
CA PHE A 250 6.02 -0.06 -12.54
C PHE A 250 6.85 -1.18 -11.92
N GLU A 251 7.25 -2.19 -12.71
CA GLU A 251 8.02 -3.34 -12.22
C GLU A 251 9.47 -2.98 -11.93
N SER A 252 10.08 -2.10 -12.72
CA SER A 252 11.50 -1.77 -12.62
C SER A 252 11.83 -0.64 -11.64
N LYS A 253 10.83 0.14 -11.20
CA LYS A 253 11.08 1.31 -10.33
C LYS A 253 10.10 1.38 -9.17
N ILE A 254 8.80 1.43 -9.44
CA ILE A 254 7.81 1.61 -8.36
C ILE A 254 7.82 0.41 -7.42
N LEU A 255 7.77 -0.82 -7.94
CA LEU A 255 7.81 -2.02 -7.10
C LEU A 255 9.13 -2.21 -6.37
N GLU A 256 10.25 -1.87 -7.01
CA GLU A 256 11.58 -2.00 -6.39
C GLU A 256 11.69 -1.15 -5.12
N GLU A 257 11.19 0.09 -5.14
CA GLU A 257 11.16 0.98 -3.97
C GLU A 257 10.29 0.44 -2.82
N LEU A 258 9.37 -0.49 -3.09
CA LEU A 258 8.55 -1.13 -2.07
C LEU A 258 9.19 -2.40 -1.50
N ASN A 259 10.14 -3.02 -2.21
CA ASN A 259 10.71 -4.32 -1.86
C ASN A 259 11.38 -4.35 -0.48
N GLU A 260 12.03 -3.26 -0.08
CA GLU A 260 12.68 -3.13 1.24
C GLU A 260 11.70 -3.27 2.41
N ASN A 261 10.41 -3.01 2.17
CA ASN A 261 9.34 -2.99 3.16
C ASN A 261 8.46 -4.25 3.13
N LEU A 262 8.67 -5.15 2.16
CA LEU A 262 7.83 -6.34 1.99
C LEU A 262 7.96 -7.30 3.17
N LEU A 263 9.16 -7.47 3.72
CA LEU A 263 9.38 -8.31 4.90
C LEU A 263 8.56 -7.83 6.09
N THR A 264 8.66 -6.53 6.38
CA THR A 264 7.94 -5.92 7.50
C THR A 264 6.44 -5.96 7.28
N THR A 265 5.97 -5.70 6.06
CA THR A 265 4.54 -5.80 5.73
C THR A 265 4.00 -7.21 5.94
N ALA A 266 4.74 -8.24 5.52
CA ALA A 266 4.37 -9.63 5.76
C ALA A 266 4.33 -9.98 7.26
N TYR A 267 5.31 -9.50 8.03
CA TYR A 267 5.33 -9.62 9.49
C TYR A 267 4.11 -8.96 10.16
N LEU A 268 3.84 -7.70 9.81
CA LEU A 268 2.72 -6.91 10.34
C LEU A 268 1.38 -7.62 10.08
N LYS A 269 1.17 -8.11 8.86
CA LYS A 269 -0.04 -8.85 8.49
C LYS A 269 -0.20 -10.15 9.29
N SER A 270 0.88 -10.89 9.49
CA SER A 270 0.84 -12.18 10.21
C SER A 270 0.56 -12.06 11.71
N THR A 271 0.86 -10.90 12.30
CA THR A 271 0.77 -10.66 13.74
C THR A 271 -0.45 -9.83 14.14
N MET A 272 -1.23 -9.36 13.16
CA MET A 272 -2.39 -8.49 13.39
C MET A 272 -3.48 -9.13 14.26
N PHE A 273 -3.64 -10.46 14.20
CA PHE A 273 -4.70 -11.18 14.90
C PHE A 273 -4.19 -12.36 15.73
N ASP A 274 -4.83 -12.55 16.89
CA ASP A 274 -4.72 -13.76 17.68
C ASP A 274 -5.84 -14.71 17.32
N ILE A 275 -5.52 -15.97 17.00
CA ILE A 275 -6.56 -16.99 16.85
C ILE A 275 -6.84 -17.62 18.21
N LYS A 276 -8.09 -17.52 18.67
CA LYS A 276 -8.56 -18.05 19.95
C LYS A 276 -9.72 -19.02 19.72
N ASP A 277 -9.84 -20.00 20.61
CA ASP A 277 -10.88 -21.03 20.56
C ASP A 277 -11.93 -20.77 21.64
N SER A 278 -13.11 -20.32 21.21
CA SER A 278 -14.26 -20.10 22.08
C SER A 278 -15.15 -21.33 22.07
N LYS A 279 -15.67 -21.75 23.24
CA LYS A 279 -16.57 -22.91 23.34
C LYS A 279 -17.84 -22.76 22.48
N ASP A 280 -18.35 -21.54 22.35
CA ASP A 280 -19.64 -21.29 21.67
C ASP A 280 -19.47 -20.94 20.18
N LYS A 281 -18.33 -20.35 19.79
CA LYS A 281 -18.08 -19.83 18.43
C LYS A 281 -16.96 -20.57 17.68
N GLY A 282 -16.29 -21.50 18.35
CA GLY A 282 -15.11 -22.19 17.86
C GLY A 282 -13.93 -21.22 17.67
N LYS A 283 -13.05 -21.59 16.73
CA LYS A 283 -11.83 -20.83 16.44
C LYS A 283 -12.13 -19.60 15.59
N SER A 284 -11.68 -18.43 16.06
CA SER A 284 -11.92 -17.13 15.42
C SER A 284 -10.73 -16.19 15.58
N PRO A 285 -10.53 -15.22 14.66
CA PRO A 285 -9.52 -14.18 14.79
C PRO A 285 -9.99 -13.06 15.73
N TYR A 286 -9.17 -12.74 16.72
CA TYR A 286 -9.32 -11.67 17.70
C TYR A 286 -8.25 -10.60 17.47
N ILE A 287 -8.53 -9.36 17.84
CA ILE A 287 -7.58 -8.26 17.71
C ILE A 287 -6.36 -8.51 18.60
N ASN A 288 -5.18 -8.47 18.01
CA ASN A 288 -3.93 -8.42 18.76
C ASN A 288 -3.56 -6.95 19.00
N SER A 289 -4.01 -6.40 20.13
CA SER A 289 -3.75 -5.00 20.51
C SER A 289 -2.26 -4.68 20.70
N SER A 290 -1.43 -5.70 20.94
CA SER A 290 0.03 -5.55 21.05
C SER A 290 0.75 -5.50 19.71
N SER A 291 0.07 -5.85 18.60
CA SER A 291 0.68 -5.79 17.28
C SER A 291 1.06 -4.35 16.89
N SER A 292 2.15 -4.18 16.16
CA SER A 292 2.56 -2.86 15.64
C SER A 292 1.48 -2.23 14.75
N VAL A 293 0.64 -3.05 14.09
CA VAL A 293 -0.50 -2.56 13.30
C VAL A 293 -1.47 -1.79 14.16
N PHE A 294 -1.89 -2.31 15.32
CA PHE A 294 -2.85 -1.61 16.17
C PHE A 294 -2.18 -0.57 17.08
N SER A 295 -1.09 -0.94 17.76
CA SER A 295 -0.42 -0.06 18.73
C SER A 295 0.15 1.24 18.13
N LYS A 296 0.57 1.23 16.86
CA LYS A 296 1.08 2.43 16.18
C LYS A 296 0.02 3.23 15.43
N THR A 297 -1.16 2.66 15.15
CA THR A 297 -2.21 3.35 14.38
C THR A 297 -3.26 3.99 15.25
N GLN A 298 -3.65 3.37 16.37
CA GLN A 298 -4.69 3.91 17.22
C GLN A 298 -4.57 3.49 18.67
N THR A 299 -5.16 4.28 19.56
CA THR A 299 -5.33 3.87 20.95
C THR A 299 -6.44 2.84 21.07
N LEU A 300 -6.15 1.71 21.72
CA LEU A 300 -7.13 0.70 22.13
C LEU A 300 -7.22 0.71 23.66
N SER A 301 -7.69 1.82 24.22
CA SER A 301 -7.86 1.94 25.68
C SER A 301 -9.10 1.16 26.12
N ASP A 302 -8.95 0.36 27.18
CA ASP A 302 -10.06 -0.34 27.83
C ASP A 302 -10.90 0.61 28.70
N SER A 303 -10.44 1.85 28.93
CA SER A 303 -11.18 2.87 29.69
C SER A 303 -12.40 3.38 28.93
N SER A 304 -13.55 3.41 29.59
CA SER A 304 -14.79 3.94 28.99
C SER A 304 -14.84 5.45 28.92
N SER A 305 -13.96 6.18 29.62
CA SER A 305 -14.03 7.64 29.78
C SER A 305 -13.18 8.43 28.77
N GLU A 306 -12.36 7.76 27.97
CA GLU A 306 -11.42 8.41 27.05
C GLU A 306 -11.84 8.21 25.59
N SER A 307 -11.82 9.30 24.82
CA SER A 307 -11.94 9.23 23.36
C SER A 307 -10.69 8.63 22.75
N TRP A 308 -10.87 7.75 21.77
CA TRP A 308 -9.76 7.15 21.05
C TRP A 308 -9.11 8.13 20.08
N LYS A 309 -7.81 7.96 19.89
CA LYS A 309 -6.99 8.73 18.96
C LYS A 309 -6.50 7.81 17.85
N THR A 310 -6.44 8.34 16.64
CA THR A 310 -5.73 7.71 15.53
C THR A 310 -4.53 8.55 15.10
N ASN A 311 -3.46 7.86 14.79
CA ASN A 311 -2.24 8.38 14.22
C ASN A 311 -2.33 8.45 12.69
N VAL A 312 -3.32 7.77 12.08
CA VAL A 312 -3.50 7.67 10.64
C VAL A 312 -4.49 8.72 10.15
N LYS A 313 -4.06 9.59 9.22
CA LYS A 313 -4.90 10.63 8.65
C LYS A 313 -4.66 10.75 7.14
N MET A 314 -5.73 10.74 6.35
CA MET A 314 -5.69 11.15 4.95
C MET A 314 -5.93 12.66 4.86
N VAL A 315 -5.19 13.35 4.00
CA VAL A 315 -5.18 14.82 3.93
C VAL A 315 -5.39 15.29 2.49
N TRP A 316 -6.30 16.24 2.32
CA TRP A 316 -6.49 16.98 1.06
C TRP A 316 -6.42 18.48 1.30
N THR A 317 -6.05 19.24 0.27
CA THR A 317 -6.08 20.69 0.28
C THR A 317 -6.87 21.24 -0.89
N ILE A 318 -7.76 22.20 -0.62
CA ILE A 318 -8.38 23.04 -1.64
C ILE A 318 -7.73 24.41 -1.56
N ARG A 319 -7.01 24.80 -2.61
CA ARG A 319 -6.20 26.02 -2.64
C ARG A 319 -6.99 27.19 -3.20
N PHE A 320 -6.84 28.37 -2.61
CA PHE A 320 -7.47 29.61 -3.05
C PHE A 320 -6.44 30.72 -3.24
N ASP A 321 -6.67 31.58 -4.23
CA ASP A 321 -5.96 32.85 -4.37
C ASP A 321 -6.61 33.87 -3.43
N ILE A 322 -5.83 34.36 -2.47
CA ILE A 322 -6.26 35.31 -1.43
C ILE A 322 -5.62 36.68 -1.63
N THR A 323 -5.17 37.02 -2.84
CA THR A 323 -4.68 38.35 -3.18
C THR A 323 -5.72 39.43 -2.84
N GLU A 324 -7.01 39.09 -3.00
CA GLU A 324 -8.14 39.86 -2.45
C GLU A 324 -8.44 39.41 -1.02
N PRO A 325 -8.20 40.25 0.02
CA PRO A 325 -8.34 39.83 1.43
C PRO A 325 -9.75 39.36 1.81
N SER A 326 -10.79 39.87 1.14
CA SER A 326 -12.19 39.49 1.35
C SER A 326 -12.47 38.01 1.03
N THR A 327 -11.61 37.36 0.24
CA THR A 327 -11.72 35.94 -0.13
C THR A 327 -11.79 35.03 1.09
N ILE A 328 -10.96 35.30 2.11
CA ILE A 328 -10.93 34.51 3.35
C ILE A 328 -12.27 34.61 4.08
N ASP A 329 -12.81 35.83 4.17
CA ASP A 329 -14.09 36.08 4.85
C ASP A 329 -15.25 35.42 4.13
N ILE A 330 -15.29 35.47 2.80
CA ILE A 330 -16.33 34.84 2.00
C ILE A 330 -16.33 33.31 2.19
N ILE A 331 -15.15 32.68 2.12
CA ILE A 331 -15.02 31.22 2.30
C ILE A 331 -15.41 30.83 3.73
N ASN A 332 -14.94 31.57 4.73
CA ASN A 332 -15.31 31.36 6.12
C ASN A 332 -16.83 31.48 6.34
N GLN A 333 -17.47 32.48 5.73
CA GLN A 333 -18.92 32.66 5.82
C GLN A 333 -19.68 31.54 5.12
N GLU A 334 -19.25 31.12 3.93
CA GLU A 334 -19.88 30.02 3.21
C GLU A 334 -19.86 28.74 4.05
N LEU A 335 -18.71 28.39 4.64
CA LEU A 335 -18.57 27.23 5.53
C LEU A 335 -19.45 27.34 6.78
N ARG A 336 -19.52 28.51 7.42
CA ARG A 336 -20.34 28.73 8.63
C ARG A 336 -21.85 28.70 8.37
N LYS A 337 -22.29 29.02 7.15
CA LYS A 337 -23.70 28.93 6.74
C LYS A 337 -24.15 27.47 6.58
N GLN A 338 -23.22 26.56 6.32
CA GLN A 338 -23.56 25.16 6.11
C GLN A 338 -23.85 24.42 7.41
N SER A 339 -24.84 23.53 7.38
CA SER A 339 -25.12 22.60 8.48
C SER A 339 -24.24 21.34 8.43
N ILE A 340 -23.05 21.43 7.83
CA ILE A 340 -22.13 20.31 7.56
C ILE A 340 -21.06 20.17 8.66
N ILE A 341 -20.52 21.29 9.15
CA ILE A 341 -19.44 21.31 10.16
C ILE A 341 -19.89 21.99 11.46
N ASP A 342 -19.17 21.71 12.54
CA ASP A 342 -19.13 22.52 13.75
C ASP A 342 -18.20 23.73 13.52
N PRO A 343 -18.72 24.97 13.46
CA PRO A 343 -17.90 26.14 13.15
C PRO A 343 -16.87 26.48 14.23
N SER A 344 -17.05 25.98 15.45
CA SER A 344 -16.14 26.22 16.58
C SER A 344 -14.80 25.51 16.37
N ASN A 345 -14.81 24.28 15.86
CA ASN A 345 -13.63 23.42 15.78
C ASN A 345 -13.34 22.86 14.36
N GLY A 346 -14.28 22.95 13.42
CA GLY A 346 -14.15 22.49 12.04
C GLY A 346 -14.48 21.02 11.81
N ALA A 347 -14.83 20.25 12.85
CA ALA A 347 -15.23 18.86 12.70
C ALA A 347 -16.56 18.72 11.94
N LEU A 348 -16.72 17.66 11.17
CA LEU A 348 -18.00 17.30 10.57
C LEU A 348 -19.02 16.97 11.66
N LYS A 349 -20.27 17.33 11.40
CA LYS A 349 -21.39 16.87 12.22
C LYS A 349 -21.66 15.39 11.94
N THR A 350 -22.23 14.69 12.91
CA THR A 350 -22.55 13.26 12.80
C THR A 350 -23.37 12.97 11.53
N GLY A 351 -22.98 11.93 10.79
CA GLY A 351 -23.64 11.50 9.56
C GLY A 351 -23.32 12.32 8.31
N LYS A 352 -22.46 13.34 8.43
CA LYS A 352 -21.95 14.13 7.31
C LYS A 352 -20.69 13.52 6.71
N SER A 353 -20.41 13.85 5.45
CA SER A 353 -19.26 13.38 4.68
C SER A 353 -18.34 14.53 4.29
N ILE A 354 -17.03 14.27 4.18
CA ILE A 354 -16.07 15.25 3.66
C ILE A 354 -16.43 15.66 2.23
N SER A 355 -17.05 14.76 1.45
CA SER A 355 -17.51 15.04 0.10
C SER A 355 -18.48 16.22 0.06
N GLU A 356 -19.30 16.41 1.10
CA GLU A 356 -20.23 17.54 1.19
C GLU A 356 -19.47 18.87 1.29
N ILE A 357 -18.32 18.90 1.98
CA ILE A 357 -17.44 20.08 2.04
C ILE A 357 -16.75 20.28 0.69
N TYR A 358 -16.17 19.21 0.13
CA TYR A 358 -15.44 19.27 -1.13
C TYR A 358 -16.32 19.81 -2.27
N ASN A 359 -17.59 19.38 -2.31
CA ASN A 359 -18.56 19.81 -3.32
C ASN A 359 -19.06 21.26 -3.15
N LEU A 360 -18.77 21.95 -2.03
CA LEU A 360 -19.06 23.38 -1.90
C LEU A 360 -18.16 24.23 -2.80
N PHE A 361 -16.98 23.72 -3.16
CA PHE A 361 -15.96 24.46 -3.91
C PHE A 361 -15.57 23.71 -5.19
N PRO A 362 -16.48 23.54 -6.16
CA PRO A 362 -16.18 22.83 -7.39
C PRO A 362 -15.12 23.57 -8.22
N THR A 363 -14.14 22.81 -8.73
CA THR A 363 -13.04 23.34 -9.55
C THR A 363 -13.47 23.71 -10.98
N THR A 364 -14.68 23.33 -11.38
CA THR A 364 -15.19 23.46 -12.76
C THR A 364 -16.20 24.58 -12.96
N SER A 365 -16.83 25.10 -11.91
CA SER A 365 -17.85 26.15 -12.00
C SER A 365 -17.80 27.09 -10.79
N SER A 366 -17.89 28.40 -10.99
CA SER A 366 -18.11 29.35 -9.89
C SER A 366 -19.55 29.25 -9.42
N LYS A 367 -19.75 29.06 -8.11
CA LYS A 367 -21.04 29.39 -7.47
C LYS A 367 -21.08 30.90 -7.26
N ASP A 368 -22.20 31.55 -7.52
CA ASP A 368 -22.31 33.01 -7.43
C ASP A 368 -21.80 33.52 -6.07
N GLY A 369 -20.82 34.42 -6.12
CA GLY A 369 -20.22 35.04 -4.94
C GLY A 369 -19.26 34.16 -4.12
N VAL A 370 -18.93 32.93 -4.55
CA VAL A 370 -17.93 32.07 -3.89
C VAL A 370 -16.64 31.99 -4.72
N PRO A 371 -15.46 32.33 -4.15
CA PRO A 371 -14.19 32.23 -4.84
C PRO A 371 -13.92 30.83 -5.39
N LYS A 372 -13.41 30.78 -6.61
CA LYS A 372 -13.05 29.51 -7.26
C LYS A 372 -11.69 29.01 -6.74
N PRO A 373 -11.56 27.72 -6.42
CA PRO A 373 -10.25 27.15 -6.11
C PRO A 373 -9.26 27.30 -7.27
N VAL A 374 -8.01 27.52 -6.93
CA VAL A 374 -6.89 27.47 -7.85
C VAL A 374 -6.63 26.01 -8.20
N ILE A 375 -6.42 25.73 -9.48
CA ILE A 375 -5.99 24.41 -9.92
C ILE A 375 -4.52 24.25 -9.52
N ASP A 376 -4.27 23.47 -8.47
CA ASP A 376 -2.93 23.13 -8.04
C ASP A 376 -2.41 21.94 -8.87
N ASN A 377 -1.41 22.20 -9.73
CA ASN A 377 -0.77 21.15 -10.54
C ASN A 377 0.22 20.29 -9.73
N LYS A 378 0.42 20.56 -8.43
CA LYS A 378 1.35 19.82 -7.58
C LYS A 378 0.70 18.66 -6.82
N SER A 379 -0.60 18.75 -6.55
CA SER A 379 -1.36 17.74 -5.82
C SER A 379 -2.02 16.75 -6.76
N GLY A 380 -2.01 15.47 -6.35
CA GLY A 380 -2.58 14.38 -7.13
C GLY A 380 -4.05 14.17 -6.83
N TYR A 381 -4.59 13.10 -7.41
CA TYR A 381 -5.89 12.57 -7.05
C TYR A 381 -5.70 11.34 -6.16
N ASP A 382 -6.56 11.18 -5.16
CA ASP A 382 -6.52 9.98 -4.32
C ASP A 382 -7.18 8.77 -5.01
N SER A 383 -6.76 7.58 -4.60
CA SER A 383 -7.17 6.29 -5.20
C SER A 383 -8.37 5.63 -4.50
N TYR A 384 -9.09 6.37 -3.65
CA TYR A 384 -10.21 5.87 -2.85
C TYR A 384 -11.52 6.60 -3.14
N PHE A 385 -11.45 7.92 -3.28
CA PHE A 385 -12.57 8.83 -3.52
C PHE A 385 -12.43 9.61 -4.84
N GLY A 386 -11.24 9.59 -5.47
CA GLY A 386 -11.00 10.27 -6.74
C GLY A 386 -11.02 11.79 -6.62
N TRP A 387 -10.64 12.35 -5.47
CA TRP A 387 -10.65 13.79 -5.22
C TRP A 387 -9.27 14.40 -5.49
N SER A 388 -9.27 15.60 -6.07
CA SER A 388 -8.05 16.39 -6.27
C SER A 388 -7.53 16.95 -4.95
N GLY A 389 -6.31 17.46 -4.96
CA GLY A 389 -5.74 18.11 -3.78
C GLY A 389 -5.20 17.12 -2.75
N TYR A 390 -5.17 15.82 -3.07
CA TYR A 390 -4.68 14.79 -2.17
C TYR A 390 -3.19 15.02 -1.89
N GLN A 391 -2.88 15.20 -0.60
CA GLN A 391 -1.51 15.32 -0.14
C GLN A 391 -0.95 13.94 0.16
N GLY A 392 -1.76 13.05 0.73
CA GLY A 392 -1.34 11.69 1.05
C GLY A 392 -1.95 11.16 2.35
N LEU A 393 -1.52 9.96 2.71
CA LEU A 393 -1.79 9.34 4.01
C LEU A 393 -0.60 9.62 4.93
N THR A 394 -0.89 10.13 6.12
CA THR A 394 0.08 10.45 7.16
C THR A 394 -0.08 9.49 8.33
N ILE A 395 1.04 9.09 8.95
CA ILE A 395 1.04 8.31 10.19
C ILE A 395 2.01 8.96 11.17
N TYR A 396 1.48 9.59 12.22
CA TYR A 396 2.29 10.27 13.23
C TYR A 396 2.22 9.56 14.57
N ASN A 397 3.36 9.10 15.08
CA ASN A 397 3.46 8.52 16.42
C ASN A 397 4.06 9.57 17.37
N GLY A 398 3.20 10.32 18.05
CA GLY A 398 3.61 11.53 18.76
C GLY A 398 4.03 12.62 17.78
N ASP A 399 5.20 13.23 18.00
CA ASP A 399 5.72 14.30 17.14
C ASP A 399 6.43 13.77 15.87
N SER A 400 6.74 12.47 15.85
CA SER A 400 7.49 11.81 14.78
C SER A 400 6.58 11.18 13.74
N SER A 401 6.88 11.41 12.46
CA SER A 401 6.26 10.67 11.35
C SER A 401 6.82 9.26 11.28
N LEU A 402 5.98 8.28 10.97
CA LEU A 402 6.45 6.97 10.54
C LEU A 402 6.77 7.04 9.04
N GLY A 403 8.06 7.06 8.71
CA GLY A 403 8.54 7.32 7.35
C GLY A 403 8.31 8.76 6.88
N ASP A 404 8.42 8.98 5.57
CA ASP A 404 8.24 10.31 4.97
C ASP A 404 6.79 10.77 5.06
N SER A 405 6.58 11.94 5.68
CA SER A 405 5.27 12.57 5.69
C SER A 405 5.04 13.39 4.42
N PRO A 406 3.94 13.17 3.68
CA PRO A 406 3.61 13.98 2.51
C PRO A 406 3.36 15.47 2.82
N ILE A 407 3.08 15.81 4.07
CA ILE A 407 2.78 17.17 4.51
C ILE A 407 3.93 17.80 5.32
N SER A 408 5.12 17.17 5.29
CA SER A 408 6.30 17.66 6.01
C SER A 408 6.64 19.10 5.63
N GLY A 409 6.81 19.96 6.63
CA GLY A 409 7.17 21.38 6.46
C GLY A 409 6.02 22.28 5.99
N LYS A 410 4.79 21.76 5.87
CA LYS A 410 3.62 22.57 5.52
C LYS A 410 3.13 23.37 6.74
N ALA A 411 2.64 24.59 6.49
CA ALA A 411 2.13 25.48 7.55
C ALA A 411 1.02 24.85 8.42
N TYR A 412 0.24 23.90 7.87
CA TYR A 412 -0.83 23.21 8.57
C TYR A 412 -0.40 21.89 9.24
N GLU A 413 0.86 21.46 9.11
CA GLU A 413 1.32 20.14 9.57
C GLU A 413 1.06 19.92 11.08
N ALA A 414 1.40 20.89 11.92
CA ALA A 414 1.21 20.80 13.37
C ALA A 414 -0.28 20.67 13.76
N ASN A 415 -1.17 21.34 13.02
CA ASN A 415 -2.61 21.28 13.26
C ASN A 415 -3.21 19.94 12.79
N VAL A 416 -2.69 19.35 11.70
CA VAL A 416 -3.05 17.99 11.26
C VAL A 416 -2.55 16.94 12.27
N LYS A 417 -1.31 17.07 12.77
CA LYS A 417 -0.73 16.18 13.79
C LYS A 417 -1.61 16.13 15.04
N SER A 418 -1.94 17.30 15.58
CA SER A 418 -2.74 17.46 16.81
C SER A 418 -4.26 17.26 16.62
N TRP A 419 -4.74 17.07 15.39
CA TRP A 419 -6.15 16.81 15.11
C TRP A 419 -6.61 15.50 15.75
N THR A 420 -7.56 15.61 16.67
CA THR A 420 -8.11 14.47 17.46
C THR A 420 -9.63 14.40 17.39
N LYS A 421 -10.23 15.18 16.49
CA LYS A 421 -11.68 15.15 16.20
C LYS A 421 -11.94 14.16 15.07
N GLY A 422 -13.22 13.92 14.75
CA GLY A 422 -13.62 13.17 13.56
C GLY A 422 -13.18 13.86 12.25
N ALA A 423 -13.65 13.34 11.12
CA ALA A 423 -13.42 13.94 9.81
C ALA A 423 -13.83 15.43 9.78
N GLY A 424 -13.12 16.28 9.02
CA GLY A 424 -13.44 17.72 8.97
C GLY A 424 -12.37 18.62 8.37
N ILE A 425 -12.42 19.90 8.77
CA ILE A 425 -11.53 20.97 8.31
C ILE A 425 -10.60 21.38 9.44
N VAL A 426 -9.29 21.33 9.17
CA VAL A 426 -8.29 21.80 10.12
C VAL A 426 -8.25 23.32 10.13
N LYS A 427 -8.60 23.93 11.26
CA LYS A 427 -8.60 25.39 11.44
C LYS A 427 -7.21 25.94 11.72
N ASN A 428 -7.01 27.20 11.34
CA ASN A 428 -5.89 28.03 11.77
C ASN A 428 -6.42 29.22 12.57
N GLY A 429 -6.38 29.11 13.90
CA GLY A 429 -7.04 30.08 14.79
C GLY A 429 -8.55 30.14 14.55
N SER A 430 -9.08 31.32 14.24
CA SER A 430 -10.50 31.54 13.94
C SER A 430 -10.88 31.21 12.49
N ASN A 431 -9.90 31.02 11.60
CA ASN A 431 -10.10 30.83 10.16
C ASN A 431 -10.06 29.36 9.76
N PHE A 432 -10.78 29.00 8.69
CA PHE A 432 -10.70 27.67 8.08
C PHE A 432 -9.54 27.52 7.08
N LEU A 433 -8.97 28.64 6.63
CA LEU A 433 -7.86 28.66 5.69
C LEU A 433 -6.52 28.82 6.41
N THR A 434 -5.52 28.10 5.92
CA THR A 434 -4.12 28.24 6.32
C THR A 434 -3.33 28.89 5.20
N VAL A 435 -2.74 30.06 5.45
CA VAL A 435 -1.91 30.77 4.46
C VAL A 435 -0.66 29.93 4.14
N ASP A 436 -0.32 29.82 2.85
CA ASP A 436 0.85 29.08 2.40
C ASP A 436 2.13 29.80 2.85
N SER A 437 3.00 29.07 3.56
CA SER A 437 4.29 29.57 4.06
C SER A 437 5.25 30.00 2.95
N SER A 438 5.10 29.45 1.75
CA SER A 438 5.96 29.75 0.60
C SER A 438 5.40 30.86 -0.29
N ASN A 439 4.10 31.17 -0.21
CA ASN A 439 3.48 32.24 -0.98
C ASN A 439 2.21 32.76 -0.29
N SER A 440 2.29 33.95 0.31
CA SER A 440 1.18 34.56 1.05
C SER A 440 -0.05 34.93 0.21
N ASN A 441 0.04 34.89 -1.12
CA ASN A 441 -1.11 35.10 -2.00
C ASN A 441 -2.00 33.87 -2.09
N TYR A 442 -1.58 32.72 -1.55
CA TYR A 442 -2.38 31.50 -1.54
C TYR A 442 -2.68 31.04 -0.12
N ALA A 443 -3.85 30.43 0.05
CA ALA A 443 -4.22 29.74 1.27
C ALA A 443 -4.92 28.41 0.97
N ASP A 444 -4.71 27.45 1.86
CA ASP A 444 -5.22 26.10 1.75
C ASP A 444 -6.34 25.86 2.76
N LEU A 445 -7.48 25.37 2.26
CA LEU A 445 -8.51 24.71 3.07
C LEU A 445 -8.10 23.25 3.24
N VAL A 446 -7.78 22.86 4.48
CA VAL A 446 -7.18 21.55 4.77
C VAL A 446 -8.26 20.59 5.25
N LEU A 447 -8.59 19.59 4.44
CA LEU A 447 -9.54 18.53 4.77
C LEU A 447 -8.77 17.34 5.36
N VAL A 448 -9.25 16.82 6.48
CA VAL A 448 -8.64 15.68 7.17
C VAL A 448 -9.67 14.59 7.41
N LEU A 449 -9.30 13.37 7.03
CA LEU A 449 -10.02 12.14 7.35
C LEU A 449 -9.16 11.27 8.27
N PRO A 450 -9.41 11.27 9.58
CA PRO A 450 -8.82 10.30 10.49
C PRO A 450 -9.30 8.89 10.13
N VAL A 451 -8.39 7.92 10.06
CA VAL A 451 -8.73 6.52 9.78
C VAL A 451 -8.50 5.69 11.04
N TYR A 452 -9.57 5.17 11.62
CA TYR A 452 -9.49 4.23 12.74
C TYR A 452 -9.47 2.81 12.18
N MET A 453 -8.48 2.00 12.55
CA MET A 453 -8.39 0.59 12.16
C MET A 453 -9.64 -0.20 12.56
N ILE A 454 -10.23 0.09 13.72
CA ILE A 454 -11.47 -0.56 14.17
C ILE A 454 -12.61 -0.28 13.20
N GLU A 455 -12.80 0.97 12.78
CA GLU A 455 -13.82 1.32 11.78
C GLU A 455 -13.49 0.73 10.40
N LEU A 456 -12.22 0.84 9.96
CA LEU A 456 -11.76 0.27 8.69
C LEU A 456 -12.04 -1.22 8.59
N LEU A 457 -11.92 -1.97 9.70
CA LEU A 457 -12.17 -3.41 9.73
C LEU A 457 -13.65 -3.78 9.94
N GLY A 458 -14.53 -2.79 10.16
CA GLY A 458 -15.99 -2.98 10.28
C GLY A 458 -16.57 -2.85 11.68
N GLY A 459 -15.81 -2.36 12.67
CA GLY A 459 -16.23 -2.31 14.08
C GLY A 459 -17.36 -1.31 14.39
N SER A 460 -17.68 -0.42 13.45
CA SER A 460 -18.83 0.50 13.56
C SER A 460 -20.17 -0.23 13.43
N ASN A 461 -20.21 -1.43 12.85
CA ASN A 461 -21.41 -2.25 12.79
C ASN A 461 -21.37 -3.33 13.89
N PRO A 462 -22.23 -3.25 14.92
CA PRO A 462 -22.19 -4.19 16.03
C PRO A 462 -22.71 -5.59 15.66
N THR A 463 -23.39 -5.75 14.52
CA THR A 463 -23.98 -7.04 14.13
C THR A 463 -23.15 -7.81 13.12
N GLU A 464 -22.32 -7.13 12.31
CA GLU A 464 -21.56 -7.76 11.24
C GLU A 464 -20.18 -7.13 11.07
N SER A 465 -19.14 -7.96 11.11
CA SER A 465 -17.79 -7.56 10.72
C SER A 465 -17.67 -7.58 9.20
N THR A 466 -17.17 -6.50 8.61
CA THR A 466 -16.90 -6.44 7.16
C THR A 466 -15.60 -7.13 6.79
N TYR A 467 -14.68 -7.30 7.76
CA TYR A 467 -13.41 -7.98 7.57
C TYR A 467 -13.48 -9.48 7.92
N GLU A 468 -13.11 -10.31 6.96
CA GLU A 468 -13.08 -11.77 7.10
C GLU A 468 -11.75 -12.36 6.60
N ILE A 469 -11.23 -13.35 7.33
CA ILE A 469 -10.15 -14.20 6.81
C ILE A 469 -10.79 -15.25 5.92
N THR A 470 -10.48 -15.19 4.62
CA THR A 470 -10.98 -16.12 3.61
C THR A 470 -9.91 -17.18 3.31
N GLY A 471 -10.31 -18.45 3.36
CA GLY A 471 -9.51 -19.62 3.00
C GLY A 471 -9.29 -19.77 1.50
N LYS A 472 -8.44 -20.72 1.10
CA LYS A 472 -8.07 -20.98 -0.30
C LYS A 472 -9.29 -21.21 -1.21
N GLY A 473 -10.22 -22.07 -0.79
CA GLY A 473 -11.41 -22.45 -1.55
C GLY A 473 -12.56 -21.43 -1.50
N LYS A 474 -12.40 -20.27 -0.84
CA LYS A 474 -13.43 -19.24 -0.58
C LYS A 474 -14.64 -19.68 0.25
N ASP A 475 -14.88 -20.98 0.43
CA ASP A 475 -15.95 -21.52 1.30
C ASP A 475 -15.63 -21.38 2.79
N ASP A 476 -14.36 -21.55 3.15
CA ASP A 476 -13.88 -21.34 4.52
C ASP A 476 -13.70 -19.84 4.79
N LYS A 477 -14.54 -19.27 5.66
CA LYS A 477 -14.49 -17.86 6.04
C LYS A 477 -14.71 -17.68 7.53
N LYS A 478 -13.92 -16.78 8.13
CA LYS A 478 -14.06 -16.40 9.54
C LYS A 478 -14.03 -14.89 9.68
N ALA A 479 -15.15 -14.34 10.13
CA ALA A 479 -15.26 -12.94 10.53
C ALA A 479 -14.37 -12.67 11.74
N MET A 480 -13.77 -11.48 11.76
CA MET A 480 -13.01 -11.02 12.92
C MET A 480 -13.93 -10.70 14.11
N ILE A 481 -13.43 -10.99 15.31
CA ILE A 481 -14.02 -10.59 16.58
C ILE A 481 -13.27 -9.36 17.12
N PHE A 482 -14.00 -8.29 17.40
CA PHE A 482 -13.48 -7.01 17.90
C PHE A 482 -13.28 -7.06 19.42
N SER A 483 -12.40 -7.96 19.85
CA SER A 483 -11.99 -8.11 21.23
C SER A 483 -10.59 -8.69 21.31
N ASN A 484 -9.96 -8.57 22.47
CA ASN A 484 -8.75 -9.29 22.85
C ASN A 484 -9.04 -10.42 23.86
N THR A 485 -10.30 -10.73 24.19
CA THR A 485 -10.66 -11.80 25.14
C THR A 485 -11.78 -12.70 24.62
N ILE A 486 -11.82 -13.95 25.09
CA ILE A 486 -12.87 -14.92 24.75
C ILE A 486 -14.15 -14.68 25.56
N GLY A 487 -14.05 -14.04 26.73
CA GLY A 487 -15.19 -13.84 27.64
C GLY A 487 -16.14 -12.73 27.23
N ASN A 488 -15.69 -11.78 26.40
CA ASN A 488 -16.52 -10.74 25.81
C ASN A 488 -16.02 -10.46 24.40
N ASP A 489 -16.82 -10.77 23.39
CA ASP A 489 -16.45 -10.60 21.98
C ASP A 489 -16.59 -9.17 21.46
N ASN A 490 -17.23 -8.29 22.24
CA ASN A 490 -17.59 -6.95 21.81
C ASN A 490 -16.79 -5.84 22.52
N VAL A 491 -15.71 -6.18 23.24
CA VAL A 491 -14.93 -5.20 24.03
C VAL A 491 -14.60 -3.94 23.22
N TYR A 492 -14.06 -4.09 22.02
CA TYR A 492 -13.67 -2.95 21.19
C TYR A 492 -14.85 -2.37 20.39
N THR A 493 -15.82 -3.17 19.98
CA THR A 493 -17.05 -2.68 19.32
C THR A 493 -17.86 -1.80 20.27
N ASP A 494 -18.13 -2.24 21.50
CA ASP A 494 -18.91 -1.49 22.47
C ASP A 494 -18.22 -0.18 22.85
N ARG A 495 -16.88 -0.19 22.93
CA ARG A 495 -16.08 1.01 23.17
C ARG A 495 -16.10 1.96 21.99
N TRP A 496 -15.93 1.45 20.78
CA TRP A 496 -15.95 2.26 19.57
C TRP A 496 -17.32 2.92 19.32
N ASN A 497 -18.41 2.24 19.68
CA ASN A 497 -19.77 2.72 19.48
C ASN A 497 -20.34 3.51 20.68
N ASN A 498 -19.53 3.80 21.72
CA ASN A 498 -19.99 4.59 22.86
C ASN A 498 -20.07 6.10 22.53
N ASN A 499 -20.66 6.87 23.45
CA ASN A 499 -20.82 8.32 23.28
C ASN A 499 -19.52 9.11 23.14
N ASN A 500 -18.39 8.58 23.64
CA ASN A 500 -17.09 9.27 23.58
C ASN A 500 -16.40 9.12 22.21
N ASN A 501 -16.80 8.09 21.43
CA ASN A 501 -16.19 7.74 20.15
C ASN A 501 -17.15 7.88 18.96
N LYS A 502 -18.47 7.92 19.19
CA LYS A 502 -19.49 8.10 18.14
C LYS A 502 -19.19 9.26 17.19
N ASP A 503 -18.73 10.40 17.70
CA ASP A 503 -18.45 11.58 16.87
C ASP A 503 -17.14 11.47 16.06
N LEU A 504 -16.38 10.39 16.27
CA LEU A 504 -15.17 10.06 15.50
C LEU A 504 -15.48 9.16 14.31
N HIS A 505 -16.68 8.58 14.23
CA HIS A 505 -17.10 7.71 13.14
C HIS A 505 -17.11 8.48 11.82
N SER A 506 -16.53 7.87 10.79
CA SER A 506 -16.51 8.45 9.45
C SER A 506 -17.53 7.76 8.54
N LYS A 507 -18.48 8.55 8.05
CA LYS A 507 -19.35 8.12 6.95
C LYS A 507 -18.54 7.74 5.71
N ASP A 508 -17.47 8.48 5.42
CA ASP A 508 -16.63 8.23 4.24
C ASP A 508 -15.94 6.86 4.31
N ILE A 509 -15.41 6.45 5.47
CA ILE A 509 -14.79 5.12 5.65
C ILE A 509 -15.85 4.02 5.63
N GLN A 510 -17.00 4.25 6.29
CA GLN A 510 -18.09 3.27 6.29
C GLN A 510 -18.63 3.02 4.87
N ASP A 511 -18.87 4.07 4.09
CA ASP A 511 -19.33 3.97 2.71
C ASP A 511 -18.25 3.30 1.81
N LEU A 512 -16.96 3.55 2.08
CA LEU A 512 -15.84 2.90 1.40
C LEU A 512 -15.85 1.38 1.62
N VAL A 513 -15.94 0.92 2.88
CA VAL A 513 -15.82 -0.51 3.23
C VAL A 513 -17.10 -1.30 2.96
N ASN A 514 -18.27 -0.68 3.10
CA ASN A 514 -19.57 -1.34 2.91
C ASN A 514 -20.00 -1.40 1.44
N ASN A 515 -19.18 -0.89 0.51
CA ASN A 515 -19.51 -0.92 -0.90
C ASN A 515 -19.50 -2.37 -1.43
N GLN A 516 -20.66 -2.85 -1.91
CA GLN A 516 -20.82 -4.25 -2.35
C GLN A 516 -19.90 -4.65 -3.52
N ASN A 517 -19.52 -3.70 -4.38
CA ASN A 517 -18.75 -4.00 -5.59
C ASN A 517 -17.24 -3.85 -5.38
N THR A 518 -16.82 -2.84 -4.61
CA THR A 518 -15.40 -2.44 -4.49
C THR A 518 -14.89 -2.36 -3.06
N GLY A 519 -15.75 -2.58 -2.06
CA GLY A 519 -15.46 -2.24 -0.66
C GLY A 519 -14.38 -3.12 -0.05
N LYS A 520 -14.39 -4.43 -0.32
CA LYS A 520 -13.34 -5.34 0.15
C LYS A 520 -11.98 -5.02 -0.44
N GLN A 521 -11.93 -4.67 -1.74
CA GLN A 521 -10.68 -4.28 -2.40
C GLN A 521 -10.17 -2.94 -1.87
N ALA A 522 -11.06 -1.95 -1.69
CA ALA A 522 -10.70 -0.65 -1.13
C ALA A 522 -10.24 -0.75 0.33
N GLN A 523 -10.92 -1.56 1.14
CA GLN A 523 -10.55 -1.87 2.53
C GLN A 523 -9.16 -2.52 2.59
N ALA A 524 -8.91 -3.55 1.77
CA ALA A 524 -7.61 -4.21 1.70
C ALA A 524 -6.50 -3.27 1.20
N ALA A 525 -6.79 -2.42 0.22
CA ALA A 525 -5.86 -1.43 -0.31
C ALA A 525 -5.44 -0.41 0.75
N LEU A 526 -6.41 0.15 1.49
CA LEU A 526 -6.14 1.12 2.55
C LEU A 526 -5.39 0.46 3.72
N LEU A 527 -5.76 -0.76 4.09
CA LEU A 527 -5.04 -1.55 5.09
C LEU A 527 -3.58 -1.79 4.68
N ASN A 528 -3.33 -2.18 3.43
CA ASN A 528 -1.98 -2.37 2.89
C ASN A 528 -1.17 -1.07 2.89
N GLN A 529 -1.79 0.06 2.51
CA GLN A 529 -1.12 1.37 2.56
C GLN A 529 -0.74 1.78 3.99
N ILE A 530 -1.60 1.50 4.97
CA ILE A 530 -1.31 1.75 6.39
C ILE A 530 -0.14 0.86 6.86
N MET A 531 -0.19 -0.44 6.56
CA MET A 531 0.91 -1.36 6.92
C MET A 531 2.24 -0.96 6.28
N TYR A 532 2.21 -0.46 5.03
CA TYR A 532 3.40 0.09 4.37
C TYR A 532 3.90 1.39 5.01
N GLY A 533 3.02 2.25 5.52
CA GLY A 533 3.45 3.40 6.31
C GLY A 533 4.15 2.96 7.60
N ILE A 534 3.62 1.93 8.27
CA ILE A 534 4.22 1.37 9.49
C ILE A 534 5.52 0.63 9.18
N SER A 535 5.67 0.00 8.01
CA SER A 535 6.90 -0.75 7.68
C SER A 535 8.14 0.13 7.60
N LYS A 536 7.96 1.43 7.33
CA LYS A 536 9.03 2.44 7.31
C LYS A 536 9.55 2.82 8.69
N ASP A 537 8.86 2.42 9.76
CA ASP A 537 9.34 2.60 11.13
C ASP A 537 10.48 1.62 11.43
N SER A 538 11.64 2.15 11.84
CA SER A 538 12.84 1.34 12.07
C SER A 538 12.63 0.24 13.11
N SER A 539 11.91 0.51 14.21
CA SER A 539 11.63 -0.50 15.24
C SER A 539 10.82 -1.68 14.71
N SER A 540 9.85 -1.41 13.83
CA SER A 540 9.03 -2.44 13.19
C SER A 540 9.83 -3.19 12.13
N SER A 541 10.64 -2.48 11.35
CA SER A 541 11.50 -3.05 10.32
C SER A 541 12.56 -3.98 10.91
N ASP A 542 13.25 -3.54 11.96
CA ASP A 542 14.30 -4.29 12.63
C ASP A 542 13.73 -5.55 13.29
N LEU A 543 12.60 -5.45 14.00
CA LEU A 543 11.93 -6.61 14.58
C LEU A 543 11.53 -7.64 13.53
N ALA A 544 10.94 -7.18 12.41
CA ALA A 544 10.54 -8.06 11.33
C ALA A 544 11.74 -8.76 10.67
N LYS A 545 12.81 -8.01 10.38
CA LYS A 545 14.06 -8.55 9.85
C LYS A 545 14.64 -9.60 10.80
N THR A 546 14.72 -9.30 12.10
CA THR A 546 15.20 -10.26 13.10
C THR A 546 14.40 -11.54 13.10
N ILE A 547 13.06 -11.45 13.17
CA ILE A 547 12.20 -12.63 13.23
C ILE A 547 12.28 -13.45 11.95
N ILE A 548 12.19 -12.80 10.78
CA ILE A 548 12.12 -13.51 9.50
C ILE A 548 13.48 -14.08 9.12
N TYR A 549 14.56 -13.31 9.20
CA TYR A 549 15.88 -13.81 8.87
C TYR A 549 16.28 -14.95 9.82
N SER A 550 16.08 -14.82 11.13
CA SER A 550 16.38 -15.91 12.08
C SER A 550 15.53 -17.17 11.85
N LYS A 551 14.35 -17.04 11.22
CA LYS A 551 13.49 -18.19 10.91
C LYS A 551 13.96 -18.99 9.70
N TYR A 552 14.56 -18.33 8.70
CA TYR A 552 14.88 -18.95 7.41
C TYR A 552 16.36 -19.01 7.07
N LEU A 553 17.19 -18.23 7.73
CA LEU A 553 18.63 -18.16 7.50
C LEU A 553 19.36 -18.62 8.77
N ASP A 554 20.45 -19.35 8.59
CA ASP A 554 21.38 -19.67 9.66
C ASP A 554 22.56 -18.68 9.63
N LYS A 555 22.96 -18.20 10.81
CA LYS A 555 24.07 -17.27 11.01
C LYS A 555 25.38 -17.86 10.49
N ASP A 556 25.57 -19.15 10.70
CA ASP A 556 26.77 -19.87 10.30
C ASP A 556 26.80 -20.16 8.80
N GLU A 557 25.72 -19.86 8.08
CA GLU A 557 25.59 -20.05 6.63
C GLU A 557 25.79 -18.75 5.83
N VAL A 558 25.94 -17.58 6.48
CA VAL A 558 26.18 -16.27 5.82
C VAL A 558 27.65 -15.89 5.88
N TYR A 559 28.45 -16.37 4.91
CA TYR A 559 29.91 -16.20 4.92
C TYR A 559 30.42 -14.93 4.20
N TYR A 560 29.56 -14.20 3.47
CA TYR A 560 29.94 -12.96 2.80
C TYR A 560 29.74 -11.73 3.70
N ALA A 561 30.80 -10.94 3.92
CA ALA A 561 30.82 -9.83 4.88
C ALA A 561 29.81 -8.70 4.60
N GLY A 562 29.56 -8.32 3.34
CA GLY A 562 28.59 -7.26 3.00
C GLY A 562 27.15 -7.68 3.31
N LEU A 563 26.76 -8.90 2.90
CA LEU A 563 25.46 -9.50 3.23
C LEU A 563 25.35 -9.80 4.72
N TRP A 564 26.44 -10.20 5.38
CA TRP A 564 26.50 -10.33 6.82
C TRP A 564 26.21 -8.99 7.51
N ASN A 565 26.79 -7.88 7.05
CA ASN A 565 26.55 -6.56 7.64
C ASN A 565 25.10 -6.08 7.43
N LYS A 566 24.46 -6.44 6.30
CA LYS A 566 23.09 -6.03 5.99
C LYS A 566 22.01 -6.96 6.56
N ILE A 567 22.29 -8.25 6.72
CA ILE A 567 21.31 -9.29 7.10
C ILE A 567 21.75 -10.05 8.35
N GLY A 568 23.04 -10.40 8.43
CA GLY A 568 23.59 -11.23 9.51
C GLY A 568 23.45 -10.62 10.92
N SER A 569 23.49 -9.28 11.05
CA SER A 569 23.22 -8.58 12.31
C SER A 569 21.84 -8.88 12.92
N TYR A 570 20.90 -9.33 12.08
CA TYR A 570 19.54 -9.63 12.49
C TYR A 570 19.31 -11.14 12.77
N ILE A 571 20.27 -12.03 12.47
CA ILE A 571 20.10 -13.48 12.67
C ILE A 571 20.51 -13.86 14.10
N LYS A 572 19.56 -14.32 14.90
CA LYS A 572 19.77 -14.83 16.27
C LYS A 572 19.96 -16.36 16.27
N ASN A 573 20.96 -16.86 17.00
CA ASN A 573 21.21 -18.30 17.15
C ASN A 573 20.54 -18.88 18.40
N GLU A 574 20.40 -20.21 18.48
CA GLU A 574 19.89 -20.90 19.68
C GLU A 574 20.73 -20.64 20.95
N ASN A 575 21.99 -20.25 20.80
CA ASN A 575 22.88 -19.85 21.90
C ASN A 575 22.67 -18.40 22.36
N ASP A 576 21.90 -17.58 21.63
CA ASP A 576 21.61 -16.18 21.97
C ASP A 576 20.30 -16.06 22.78
N LYS A 577 19.87 -17.13 23.46
CA LYS A 577 18.56 -17.24 24.13
C LYS A 577 18.47 -16.64 25.55
N ASP A 578 19.53 -16.03 26.07
CA ASP A 578 19.56 -15.48 27.43
C ASP A 578 19.99 -13.99 27.49
N GLU A 579 19.42 -13.12 26.64
CA GLU A 579 19.39 -11.66 26.88
C GLU A 579 18.03 -11.03 26.54
#